data_AF-A0A2E0L6H4-F1
#
_entry.id   AF-A0A2E0L6H4-F1
#
_cell.length_a   1.000
_cell.length_b   1.000
_cell.length_c   1.000
_cell.angle_alpha   90.00
_cell.angle_beta   90.00
_cell.angle_gamma   90.00
#
_symmetry.space_group_name_H-M   'P 1'
#
loop_
_entity.id
_entity.type
_entity.pdbx_description
1 polymer ?
#
loop_
_entity_poly.entity_id
_entity_poly.type
_entity_poly.pdbx_seq_one_letter_code
_entity_poly.pdbx_strand_id
1 'polypeptide(L)'
;MAHIFISYSRDDIDFARYLCALLEREGFQIWMDEVQINPGVKWFKEIEQAIQTCAAFIPIMSPSAYESEWVEREILLAESTKKPIFPVLLSGNAWTRLANIQYEDMRQGLHARLSSRFMDGLRKYCLSKGVELTIQHGDITAFEADVIVLKHAQKFLGLDMQVAMQLHEQGVSFKDMSPEPDSYRLVASHDTVQAQQILFIGTTELQSLDYEQIRQLGENALATLAEAAPETRHLAMTIHGPGFGLDESESLRYQIAGFLDALHNGQYPAQLERISIIEFRESRLTHLQAVIEVLFADTPYAKALPDGAGFFLNPVHTGAAESMTDSQPANTKPSVYVIMSLNAATEDLFYYGIQQTAHAHGLLCEQIEASDLTDDVILQLRQRIEGATVVIADLTDAEPATYLQLGYAWGRKRPAILIAHDQAGVQLRCLRYTSIKHLETLLRAELDDFRANGVI
;
A
#
# COMPACT_ATOMS: atom_id res chain seq x y z
N MET A 1 -7.48 -3.94 -15.79
CA MET A 1 -8.40 -4.71 -14.92
C MET A 1 -8.64 -6.10 -15.52
N ALA A 2 -8.17 -7.15 -14.85
CA ALA A 2 -8.41 -8.55 -15.25
C ALA A 2 -9.83 -9.00 -14.83
N HIS A 3 -10.81 -8.68 -15.66
CA HIS A 3 -12.18 -9.17 -15.51
C HIS A 3 -12.42 -10.38 -16.41
N ILE A 4 -13.48 -11.13 -16.13
CA ILE A 4 -14.02 -12.16 -17.01
C ILE A 4 -15.11 -11.53 -17.85
N PHE A 5 -14.98 -11.60 -19.16
CA PHE A 5 -16.03 -11.14 -20.08
C PHE A 5 -17.00 -12.30 -20.34
N ILE A 6 -18.30 -12.10 -20.08
CA ILE A 6 -19.34 -13.09 -20.42
C ILE A 6 -20.07 -12.62 -21.69
N SER A 7 -19.95 -13.42 -22.76
CA SER A 7 -20.67 -13.23 -24.03
C SER A 7 -21.88 -14.16 -24.08
N TYR A 8 -23.06 -13.60 -24.33
CA TYR A 8 -24.33 -14.33 -24.23
C TYR A 8 -25.40 -13.74 -25.16
N SER A 9 -26.43 -14.52 -25.50
CA SER A 9 -27.62 -13.99 -26.15
C SER A 9 -28.55 -13.34 -25.13
N ARG A 10 -29.26 -12.29 -25.52
CA ARG A 10 -30.28 -11.65 -24.67
C ARG A 10 -31.36 -12.62 -24.19
N ASP A 11 -31.65 -13.65 -24.97
CA ASP A 11 -32.61 -14.69 -24.62
C ASP A 11 -32.11 -15.56 -23.43
N ASP A 12 -30.82 -15.53 -23.15
CA ASP A 12 -30.16 -16.28 -22.08
C ASP A 12 -29.77 -15.40 -20.86
N ILE A 13 -30.29 -14.17 -20.78
CA ILE A 13 -29.93 -13.18 -19.74
C ILE A 13 -30.08 -13.72 -18.31
N ASP A 14 -31.14 -14.48 -18.02
CA ASP A 14 -31.39 -15.02 -16.69
C ASP A 14 -30.29 -16.00 -16.26
N PHE A 15 -29.81 -16.81 -17.21
CA PHE A 15 -28.70 -17.72 -16.96
C PHE A 15 -27.36 -16.97 -16.89
N ALA A 16 -27.13 -15.96 -17.72
CA ALA A 16 -25.93 -15.15 -17.67
C ALA A 16 -25.78 -14.43 -16.32
N ARG A 17 -26.87 -13.89 -15.77
CA ARG A 17 -26.94 -13.33 -14.41
C ARG A 17 -26.65 -14.36 -13.33
N TYR A 18 -27.19 -15.57 -13.47
CA TYR A 18 -26.91 -16.67 -12.55
C TYR A 18 -25.43 -17.06 -12.56
N LEU A 19 -24.84 -17.22 -13.73
CA LEU A 19 -23.42 -17.53 -13.89
C LEU A 19 -22.53 -16.42 -13.33
N CYS A 20 -22.90 -15.16 -13.58
CA CYS A 20 -22.24 -13.99 -13.00
C CYS A 20 -22.21 -14.09 -11.47
N ALA A 21 -23.38 -14.26 -10.84
CA ALA A 21 -23.48 -14.38 -9.38
C ALA A 21 -22.69 -15.58 -8.81
N LEU A 22 -22.63 -16.71 -9.54
CA LEU A 22 -21.80 -17.85 -9.13
C LEU A 22 -20.30 -17.53 -9.13
N LEU A 23 -19.82 -16.86 -10.18
CA LEU A 23 -18.40 -16.51 -10.31
C LEU A 23 -18.00 -15.37 -9.36
N GLU A 24 -18.86 -14.38 -9.15
CA GLU A 24 -18.65 -13.30 -8.18
C GLU A 24 -18.55 -13.83 -6.76
N ARG A 25 -19.39 -14.81 -6.39
CA ARG A 25 -19.30 -15.49 -5.07
C ARG A 25 -17.98 -16.21 -4.84
N GLU A 26 -17.28 -16.56 -5.91
CA GLU A 26 -15.98 -17.21 -5.89
C GLU A 26 -14.81 -16.21 -6.02
N GLY A 27 -15.11 -14.91 -6.04
CA GLY A 27 -14.14 -13.82 -6.01
C GLY A 27 -13.71 -13.30 -7.39
N PHE A 28 -14.43 -13.64 -8.47
CA PHE A 28 -14.11 -13.12 -9.81
C PHE A 28 -14.85 -11.82 -10.11
N GLN A 29 -14.20 -10.91 -10.85
CA GLN A 29 -14.86 -9.73 -11.43
C GLN A 29 -15.40 -10.07 -12.81
N ILE A 30 -16.68 -9.80 -13.02
CA ILE A 30 -17.39 -10.13 -14.24
C ILE A 30 -17.77 -8.85 -14.97
N TRP A 31 -17.56 -8.85 -16.28
CA TRP A 31 -18.08 -7.84 -17.18
C TRP A 31 -19.18 -8.48 -18.04
N MET A 32 -20.34 -7.83 -18.08
CA MET A 32 -21.50 -8.26 -18.85
C MET A 32 -22.26 -7.03 -19.36
N ASP A 33 -22.63 -7.01 -20.64
CA ASP A 33 -23.43 -5.93 -21.21
C ASP A 33 -24.92 -6.12 -20.83
N GLU A 34 -25.41 -5.40 -19.82
CA GLU A 34 -26.82 -5.46 -19.39
C GLU A 34 -27.73 -4.37 -20.02
N VAL A 35 -27.26 -3.51 -20.92
CA VAL A 35 -28.00 -2.29 -21.29
C VAL A 35 -28.76 -2.39 -22.63
N GLN A 36 -30.01 -1.89 -22.65
CA GLN A 36 -30.80 -1.73 -23.88
C GLN A 36 -30.11 -0.79 -24.87
N ILE A 37 -29.84 -1.30 -26.08
CA ILE A 37 -29.28 -0.52 -27.19
C ILE A 37 -30.22 0.65 -27.52
N ASN A 38 -29.81 1.87 -27.16
CA ASN A 38 -30.29 3.09 -27.79
C ASN A 38 -29.40 3.41 -29.01
N PRO A 39 -29.95 3.60 -30.22
CA PRO A 39 -29.14 3.91 -31.40
C PRO A 39 -28.41 5.25 -31.27
N GLY A 40 -27.08 5.26 -31.46
CA GLY A 40 -26.28 6.49 -31.67
C GLY A 40 -25.12 6.78 -30.71
N VAL A 41 -24.79 5.90 -29.75
CA VAL A 41 -23.74 6.17 -28.74
C VAL A 41 -22.53 5.22 -28.90
N LYS A 42 -21.34 5.73 -28.53
CA LYS A 42 -19.99 5.14 -28.65
C LYS A 42 -19.73 3.84 -27.83
N TRP A 43 -20.71 2.96 -27.69
CA TRP A 43 -20.63 1.77 -26.82
C TRP A 43 -19.79 0.61 -27.40
N PHE A 44 -19.72 0.47 -28.73
CA PHE A 44 -18.93 -0.58 -29.38
C PHE A 44 -17.46 -0.57 -28.94
N LYS A 45 -16.88 0.62 -28.72
CA LYS A 45 -15.50 0.78 -28.25
C LYS A 45 -15.30 0.29 -26.82
N GLU A 46 -16.29 0.45 -25.95
CA GLU A 46 -16.20 -0.02 -24.55
C GLU A 46 -16.23 -1.55 -24.48
N ILE A 47 -17.08 -2.19 -25.30
CA ILE A 47 -17.12 -3.66 -25.39
C ILE A 47 -15.82 -4.20 -25.99
N GLU A 48 -15.33 -3.58 -27.08
CA GLU A 48 -14.05 -3.95 -27.68
C GLU A 48 -12.90 -3.81 -26.68
N GLN A 49 -12.86 -2.70 -25.94
CA GLN A 49 -11.87 -2.49 -24.88
C GLN A 49 -12.00 -3.50 -23.74
N ALA A 50 -13.23 -3.84 -23.32
CA ALA A 50 -13.48 -4.84 -22.30
C ALA A 50 -12.93 -6.20 -22.74
N ILE A 51 -13.27 -6.68 -23.94
CA ILE A 51 -12.73 -7.92 -24.49
C ILE A 51 -11.21 -7.88 -24.62
N GLN A 52 -10.65 -6.76 -25.10
CA GLN A 52 -9.20 -6.60 -25.24
C GLN A 52 -8.45 -6.59 -23.89
N THR A 53 -9.11 -6.20 -22.81
CA THR A 53 -8.50 -6.09 -21.47
C THR A 53 -8.91 -7.23 -20.53
N CYS A 54 -9.84 -8.09 -20.92
CA CYS A 54 -10.29 -9.22 -20.10
C CYS A 54 -9.17 -10.26 -19.91
N ALA A 55 -9.21 -10.95 -18.78
CA ALA A 55 -8.29 -12.04 -18.44
C ALA A 55 -8.78 -13.40 -18.96
N ALA A 56 -10.10 -13.59 -19.00
CA ALA A 56 -10.75 -14.75 -19.60
C ALA A 56 -12.03 -14.30 -20.31
N PHE A 57 -12.39 -15.05 -21.35
CA PHE A 57 -13.59 -14.83 -22.14
C PHE A 57 -14.49 -16.07 -22.05
N ILE A 58 -15.74 -15.90 -21.60
CA ILE A 58 -16.73 -16.97 -21.43
C ILE A 58 -17.87 -16.77 -22.44
N PRO A 59 -17.90 -17.53 -23.55
CA PRO A 59 -19.09 -17.60 -24.39
C PRO A 59 -20.10 -18.59 -23.81
N ILE A 60 -21.34 -18.15 -23.62
CA ILE A 60 -22.49 -19.01 -23.31
C ILE A 60 -23.03 -19.58 -24.63
N MET A 61 -22.92 -20.89 -24.80
CA MET A 61 -23.38 -21.61 -25.97
C MET A 61 -24.83 -22.04 -25.81
N SER A 62 -25.67 -21.50 -26.70
CA SER A 62 -27.09 -21.83 -26.88
C SER A 62 -27.45 -21.69 -28.37
N PRO A 63 -28.60 -22.20 -28.84
CA PRO A 63 -29.06 -21.95 -30.20
C PRO A 63 -29.25 -20.46 -30.52
N SER A 64 -29.77 -19.67 -29.57
CA SER A 64 -29.99 -18.23 -29.75
C SER A 64 -28.66 -17.45 -29.83
N ALA A 65 -27.65 -17.84 -29.04
CA ALA A 65 -26.32 -17.23 -29.12
C ALA A 65 -25.57 -17.62 -30.39
N TYR A 66 -25.83 -18.81 -30.95
CA TYR A 66 -25.22 -19.25 -32.22
C TYR A 66 -25.68 -18.41 -33.42
N GLU A 67 -26.94 -17.96 -33.40
CA GLU A 67 -27.53 -17.12 -34.46
C GLU A 67 -27.23 -15.62 -34.29
N SER A 68 -26.61 -15.22 -33.17
CA SER A 68 -26.33 -13.82 -32.85
C SER A 68 -25.05 -13.32 -33.52
N GLU A 69 -25.17 -12.40 -34.48
CA GLU A 69 -24.02 -11.71 -35.09
C GLU A 69 -23.14 -11.02 -34.03
N TRP A 70 -23.74 -10.58 -32.92
CA TRP A 70 -23.00 -9.87 -31.88
C TRP A 70 -22.05 -10.80 -31.13
N VAL A 71 -22.57 -11.95 -30.68
CA VAL A 71 -21.76 -12.99 -30.02
C VAL A 71 -20.65 -13.49 -30.95
N GLU A 72 -20.94 -13.65 -32.24
CA GLU A 72 -19.93 -14.02 -33.23
C GLU A 72 -18.80 -12.99 -33.33
N ARG A 73 -19.11 -11.69 -33.35
CA ARG A 73 -18.10 -10.63 -33.39
C ARG A 73 -17.23 -10.60 -32.13
N GLU A 74 -17.82 -10.79 -30.96
CA GLU A 74 -17.09 -10.82 -29.69
C GLU A 74 -16.12 -12.00 -29.63
N ILE A 75 -16.54 -13.19 -30.11
CA ILE A 75 -15.67 -14.38 -30.20
C ILE A 75 -14.53 -14.15 -31.18
N LEU A 76 -14.81 -13.58 -32.35
CA LEU A 76 -13.76 -13.23 -33.33
C LEU A 76 -12.72 -12.28 -32.73
N LEU A 77 -13.17 -11.28 -31.96
CA LEU A 77 -12.27 -10.35 -31.29
C LEU A 77 -11.43 -11.04 -30.20
N ALA A 78 -12.06 -11.86 -29.36
CA ALA A 78 -11.38 -12.63 -28.32
C ALA A 78 -10.33 -13.58 -28.91
N GLU A 79 -10.63 -14.27 -30.02
CA GLU A 79 -9.68 -15.11 -30.74
C GLU A 79 -8.53 -14.30 -31.36
N SER A 80 -8.83 -13.17 -32.01
CA SER A 80 -7.81 -12.32 -32.64
C SER A 80 -6.82 -11.74 -31.63
N THR A 81 -7.29 -11.49 -30.41
CA THR A 81 -6.51 -10.98 -29.27
C THR A 81 -5.95 -12.10 -28.38
N LYS A 82 -6.10 -13.37 -28.82
CA LYS A 82 -5.60 -14.59 -28.15
C LYS A 82 -6.04 -14.72 -26.69
N LYS A 83 -7.27 -14.32 -26.38
CA LYS A 83 -7.83 -14.45 -25.04
C LYS A 83 -8.08 -15.93 -24.68
N PRO A 84 -7.81 -16.33 -23.42
CA PRO A 84 -8.24 -17.63 -22.92
C PRO A 84 -9.77 -17.75 -22.99
N ILE A 85 -10.27 -18.71 -23.78
CA ILE A 85 -11.71 -18.95 -23.96
C ILE A 85 -12.17 -20.11 -23.07
N PHE A 86 -13.24 -19.88 -22.31
CA PHE A 86 -13.84 -20.83 -21.37
C PHE A 86 -15.32 -21.04 -21.72
N PRO A 87 -15.66 -21.90 -22.70
CA PRO A 87 -17.02 -22.05 -23.16
C PRO A 87 -17.93 -22.69 -22.11
N VAL A 88 -19.16 -22.20 -22.00
CA VAL A 88 -20.20 -22.77 -21.13
C VAL A 88 -21.37 -23.23 -22.00
N LEU A 89 -21.72 -24.51 -21.95
CA LEU A 89 -22.85 -25.07 -22.69
C LEU A 89 -24.14 -24.95 -21.87
N LEU A 90 -25.03 -24.02 -22.27
CA LEU A 90 -26.35 -23.85 -21.66
C LEU A 90 -27.40 -24.75 -22.33
N SER A 91 -27.42 -24.83 -23.66
CA SER A 91 -28.39 -25.65 -24.39
C SER A 91 -27.93 -25.97 -25.80
N GLY A 92 -28.55 -26.97 -26.44
CA GLY A 92 -28.19 -27.39 -27.79
C GLY A 92 -26.87 -28.18 -27.85
N ASN A 93 -26.11 -27.97 -28.91
CA ASN A 93 -24.84 -28.66 -29.18
C ASN A 93 -23.65 -27.72 -29.02
N ALA A 94 -22.51 -28.27 -28.62
CA ALA A 94 -21.25 -27.53 -28.62
C ALA A 94 -20.91 -27.04 -30.03
N TRP A 95 -20.46 -25.79 -30.13
CA TRP A 95 -20.17 -25.16 -31.40
C TRP A 95 -18.89 -25.70 -32.02
N THR A 96 -18.91 -26.01 -33.32
CA THR A 96 -17.76 -26.57 -34.04
C THR A 96 -16.53 -25.67 -33.96
N ARG A 97 -16.72 -24.34 -33.93
CA ARG A 97 -15.64 -23.36 -33.77
C ARG A 97 -14.84 -23.57 -32.48
N LEU A 98 -15.52 -23.99 -31.42
CA LEU A 98 -14.95 -24.21 -30.09
C LEU A 98 -14.72 -25.70 -29.79
N ALA A 99 -14.80 -26.59 -30.81
CA ALA A 99 -14.74 -28.04 -30.61
C ALA A 99 -13.41 -28.53 -30.01
N ASN A 100 -12.33 -27.76 -30.19
CA ASN A 100 -11.01 -28.07 -29.63
C ASN A 100 -10.80 -27.51 -28.22
N ILE A 101 -11.82 -26.85 -27.65
CA ILE A 101 -11.78 -26.26 -26.32
C ILE A 101 -12.76 -27.02 -25.43
N GLN A 102 -12.30 -27.42 -24.25
CA GLN A 102 -13.16 -28.09 -23.29
C GLN A 102 -14.17 -27.07 -22.73
N TYR A 103 -15.44 -27.43 -22.73
CA TYR A 103 -16.53 -26.60 -22.21
C TYR A 103 -17.01 -27.09 -20.85
N GLU A 104 -17.62 -26.19 -20.08
CA GLU A 104 -18.37 -26.52 -18.87
C GLU A 104 -19.83 -26.82 -19.25
N ASP A 105 -20.34 -27.99 -18.87
CA ASP A 105 -21.71 -28.40 -19.17
C ASP A 105 -22.68 -27.89 -18.10
N MET A 106 -23.43 -26.85 -18.44
CA MET A 106 -24.42 -26.23 -17.56
C MET A 106 -25.85 -26.37 -18.11
N ARG A 107 -26.13 -27.46 -18.85
CA ARG A 107 -27.47 -27.75 -19.39
C ARG A 107 -28.56 -27.96 -18.33
N GLN A 108 -28.18 -28.06 -17.05
CA GLN A 108 -29.11 -28.03 -15.92
C GLN A 108 -29.57 -26.59 -15.55
N GLY A 109 -29.11 -25.57 -16.29
CA GLY A 109 -29.51 -24.17 -16.13
C GLY A 109 -29.20 -23.64 -14.73
N LEU A 110 -30.20 -23.05 -14.08
CA LEU A 110 -30.09 -22.43 -12.75
C LEU A 110 -29.81 -23.42 -11.60
N HIS A 111 -29.83 -24.72 -11.86
CA HIS A 111 -29.45 -25.77 -10.90
C HIS A 111 -28.02 -26.29 -11.11
N ALA A 112 -27.36 -25.88 -12.20
CA ALA A 112 -26.01 -26.31 -12.51
C ALA A 112 -24.99 -25.72 -11.52
N ARG A 113 -23.92 -26.47 -11.24
CA ARG A 113 -22.77 -26.01 -10.46
C ARG A 113 -21.53 -26.05 -11.34
N LEU A 114 -20.63 -25.10 -11.14
CA LEU A 114 -19.34 -25.08 -11.82
C LEU A 114 -18.43 -26.19 -11.28
N SER A 115 -17.81 -26.94 -12.17
CA SER A 115 -16.81 -27.94 -11.82
C SER A 115 -15.56 -27.29 -11.23
N SER A 116 -14.90 -27.99 -10.29
CA SER A 116 -13.62 -27.52 -9.72
C SER A 116 -12.56 -27.29 -10.80
N ARG A 117 -12.54 -28.13 -11.84
CA ARG A 117 -11.60 -28.01 -12.96
C ARG A 117 -11.81 -26.71 -13.75
N PHE A 118 -13.05 -26.33 -14.01
CA PHE A 118 -13.36 -25.06 -14.68
C PHE A 118 -12.94 -23.87 -13.81
N MET A 119 -13.24 -23.95 -12.51
CA MET A 119 -12.86 -22.92 -11.53
C MET A 119 -11.34 -22.77 -11.44
N ASP A 120 -10.59 -23.86 -11.30
CA ASP A 120 -9.12 -23.84 -11.24
C ASP A 120 -8.51 -23.33 -12.55
N GLY A 121 -9.14 -23.67 -13.68
CA GLY A 121 -8.82 -23.12 -14.99
C GLY A 121 -8.96 -21.59 -15.02
N LEU A 122 -10.12 -21.06 -14.60
CA LEU A 122 -10.34 -19.61 -14.52
C LEU A 122 -9.38 -18.95 -13.53
N ARG A 123 -9.17 -19.53 -12.34
CA ARG A 123 -8.23 -19.02 -11.33
C ARG A 123 -6.82 -18.83 -11.91
N LYS A 124 -6.35 -19.73 -12.77
CA LYS A 124 -5.04 -19.61 -13.42
C LYS A 124 -4.88 -18.33 -14.26
N TYR A 125 -5.96 -17.83 -14.85
CA TYR A 125 -5.91 -16.66 -15.75
C TYR A 125 -6.46 -15.38 -15.10
N CYS A 126 -7.43 -15.51 -14.19
CA CYS A 126 -8.16 -14.41 -13.59
C CYS A 126 -7.67 -14.03 -12.19
N LEU A 127 -7.03 -14.96 -11.48
CA LEU A 127 -6.20 -14.62 -10.34
C LEU A 127 -4.77 -14.54 -10.87
N SER A 128 -4.25 -13.33 -11.07
CA SER A 128 -2.80 -13.16 -10.95
C SER A 128 -2.38 -13.86 -9.66
N LYS A 129 -1.22 -14.53 -9.64
CA LYS A 129 -0.61 -14.92 -8.36
C LYS A 129 -0.66 -13.68 -7.46
N GLY A 130 -1.51 -13.71 -6.43
CA GLY A 130 -1.60 -12.58 -5.54
C GLY A 130 -0.28 -12.41 -4.81
N VAL A 131 -0.07 -11.22 -4.29
CA VAL A 131 1.18 -10.85 -3.65
C VAL A 131 0.92 -10.74 -2.16
N GLU A 132 1.70 -11.45 -1.36
CA GLU A 132 1.65 -11.29 0.09
C GLU A 132 2.32 -9.97 0.47
N LEU A 133 1.61 -9.10 1.20
CA LEU A 133 2.17 -7.93 1.85
C LEU A 133 2.26 -8.20 3.35
N THR A 134 3.47 -8.23 3.89
CA THR A 134 3.73 -8.54 5.30
C THR A 134 4.43 -7.39 6.01
N ILE A 135 4.14 -7.17 7.29
CA ILE A 135 4.95 -6.31 8.17
C ILE A 135 5.53 -7.19 9.27
N GLN A 136 6.86 -7.28 9.36
CA GLN A 136 7.55 -8.26 10.20
C GLN A 136 8.65 -7.63 11.04
N HIS A 137 8.86 -8.18 12.23
CA HIS A 137 9.98 -7.79 13.09
C HIS A 137 11.27 -8.35 12.53
N GLY A 138 12.30 -7.52 12.39
CA GLY A 138 13.62 -8.01 12.04
C GLY A 138 14.65 -6.92 11.75
N ASP A 139 15.90 -7.34 11.59
CA ASP A 139 16.94 -6.54 10.97
C ASP A 139 16.94 -6.84 9.48
N ILE A 140 16.65 -5.83 8.67
CA ILE A 140 16.58 -5.99 7.21
C ILE A 140 17.91 -6.47 6.60
N THR A 141 19.06 -6.16 7.21
CA THR A 141 20.36 -6.64 6.70
C THR A 141 20.52 -8.15 6.88
N ALA A 142 19.85 -8.73 7.88
CA ALA A 142 19.84 -10.15 8.19
C ALA A 142 18.57 -10.86 7.70
N PHE A 143 17.73 -10.20 6.91
CA PHE A 143 16.45 -10.74 6.45
C PHE A 143 16.59 -11.41 5.07
N GLU A 144 16.08 -12.64 4.95
CA GLU A 144 16.11 -13.40 3.71
C GLU A 144 15.07 -12.86 2.73
N ALA A 145 15.53 -12.40 1.56
CA ALA A 145 14.72 -11.94 0.43
C ALA A 145 15.54 -12.07 -0.87
N ASP A 146 14.91 -11.95 -2.03
CA ASP A 146 15.68 -11.88 -3.28
C ASP A 146 16.35 -10.51 -3.41
N VAL A 147 15.60 -9.45 -3.08
CA VAL A 147 16.07 -8.05 -3.18
C VAL A 147 15.68 -7.25 -1.95
N ILE A 148 16.64 -6.49 -1.40
CA ILE A 148 16.36 -5.40 -0.46
C ILE A 148 16.33 -4.07 -1.21
N VAL A 149 15.30 -3.26 -0.98
CA VAL A 149 15.19 -1.91 -1.56
C VAL A 149 15.57 -0.85 -0.54
N LEU A 150 16.51 0.00 -0.93
CA LEU A 150 17.02 1.11 -0.14
C LEU A 150 16.80 2.43 -0.88
N LYS A 151 16.26 3.41 -0.18
CA LYS A 151 16.13 4.77 -0.69
C LYS A 151 17.48 5.50 -0.57
N HIS A 152 17.94 6.09 -1.67
CA HIS A 152 19.11 6.96 -1.71
C HIS A 152 18.70 8.43 -1.94
N ALA A 153 18.72 9.24 -0.88
CA ALA A 153 18.27 10.63 -0.94
C ALA A 153 19.43 11.60 -1.22
N GLN A 154 20.17 11.33 -2.31
CA GLN A 154 21.35 12.09 -2.78
C GLN A 154 22.58 12.04 -1.87
N LYS A 155 22.46 11.42 -0.70
CA LYS A 155 23.51 11.12 0.25
C LYS A 155 23.15 9.82 0.98
N PHE A 156 24.17 9.10 1.41
CA PHE A 156 24.00 7.93 2.26
C PHE A 156 23.76 8.36 3.71
N LEU A 157 22.64 7.95 4.31
CA LEU A 157 22.22 8.32 5.65
C LEU A 157 21.42 7.19 6.32
N GLY A 158 21.86 6.78 7.52
CA GLY A 158 21.22 5.70 8.26
C GLY A 158 21.50 4.33 7.62
N LEU A 159 20.43 3.58 7.30
CA LEU A 159 20.53 2.20 6.83
C LEU A 159 21.26 2.08 5.47
N ASP A 160 20.99 2.97 4.52
CA ASP A 160 21.63 2.89 3.20
C ASP A 160 23.14 3.17 3.30
N MET A 161 23.58 4.02 4.24
CA MET A 161 25.00 4.20 4.58
C MET A 161 25.61 2.95 5.18
N GLN A 162 24.95 2.32 6.15
CA GLN A 162 25.45 1.10 6.78
C GLN A 162 25.71 0.02 5.72
N VAL A 163 24.75 -0.20 4.83
CA VAL A 163 24.87 -1.18 3.74
C VAL A 163 25.93 -0.75 2.71
N ALA A 164 25.97 0.52 2.32
CA ALA A 164 26.94 1.02 1.36
C ALA A 164 28.38 0.92 1.88
N MET A 165 28.62 1.15 3.17
CA MET A 165 29.94 0.97 3.79
C MET A 165 30.40 -0.49 3.71
N GLN A 166 29.52 -1.44 4.04
CA GLN A 166 29.83 -2.87 3.97
C GLN A 166 30.12 -3.32 2.53
N LEU A 167 29.32 -2.86 1.55
CA LEU A 167 29.57 -3.11 0.13
C LEU A 167 30.88 -2.48 -0.35
N HIS A 168 31.24 -1.31 0.18
CA HIS A 168 32.50 -0.65 -0.14
C HIS A 168 33.72 -1.45 0.32
N GLU A 169 33.63 -2.07 1.50
CA GLU A 169 34.66 -3.00 1.99
C GLU A 169 34.81 -4.23 1.09
N GLN A 170 33.75 -4.64 0.40
CA GLN A 170 33.76 -5.70 -0.64
C GLN A 170 34.21 -5.20 -2.02
N GLY A 171 34.56 -3.91 -2.16
CA GLY A 171 35.12 -3.33 -3.39
C GLY A 171 34.10 -2.67 -4.32
N VAL A 172 32.83 -2.55 -3.92
CA VAL A 172 31.83 -1.79 -4.68
C VAL A 172 32.08 -0.30 -4.48
N SER A 173 32.13 0.48 -5.55
CA SER A 173 32.36 1.92 -5.42
C SER A 173 31.07 2.64 -4.98
N PHE A 174 31.17 3.68 -4.16
CA PHE A 174 30.01 4.50 -3.78
C PHE A 174 29.26 5.04 -5.00
N LYS A 175 29.97 5.37 -6.08
CA LYS A 175 29.38 5.84 -7.34
C LYS A 175 28.43 4.81 -7.97
N ASP A 176 28.74 3.52 -7.82
CA ASP A 176 27.91 2.44 -8.36
C ASP A 176 26.67 2.17 -7.49
N MET A 177 26.60 2.78 -6.30
CA MET A 177 25.49 2.68 -5.35
C MET A 177 24.69 4.00 -5.23
N SER A 178 25.15 5.09 -5.85
CA SER A 178 24.53 6.42 -5.80
C SER A 178 23.73 6.73 -7.07
N PRO A 179 22.43 6.37 -7.14
CA PRO A 179 21.56 6.83 -8.20
C PRO A 179 21.19 8.32 -8.06
N GLU A 180 21.08 8.99 -9.20
CA GLU A 180 20.40 10.29 -9.30
C GLU A 180 18.89 10.14 -9.03
N PRO A 181 18.14 11.22 -8.73
CA PRO A 181 16.70 11.16 -8.57
C PRO A 181 16.02 10.49 -9.78
N ASP A 182 14.98 9.69 -9.52
CA ASP A 182 14.22 8.94 -10.52
C ASP A 182 15.04 7.90 -11.32
N SER A 183 16.23 7.55 -10.83
CA SER A 183 17.10 6.47 -11.33
C SER A 183 17.32 5.42 -10.25
N TYR A 184 17.91 4.28 -10.64
CA TYR A 184 18.27 3.22 -9.71
C TYR A 184 19.69 2.68 -9.92
N ARG A 185 20.16 1.92 -8.93
CA ARG A 185 21.34 1.05 -9.00
C ARG A 185 20.99 -0.31 -8.40
N LEU A 186 21.10 -1.36 -9.19
CA LEU A 186 20.97 -2.73 -8.72
C LEU A 186 22.37 -3.33 -8.58
N VAL A 187 22.73 -3.76 -7.38
CA VAL A 187 24.05 -4.32 -7.08
C VAL A 187 23.91 -5.68 -6.40
N ALA A 188 24.88 -6.57 -6.61
CA ALA A 188 24.96 -7.81 -5.85
C ALA A 188 25.30 -7.51 -4.39
N SER A 189 24.73 -8.28 -3.46
CA SER A 189 24.96 -8.07 -2.03
C SER A 189 26.37 -8.42 -1.57
N HIS A 190 27.08 -9.32 -2.26
CA HIS A 190 28.40 -9.82 -1.84
C HIS A 190 28.39 -10.36 -0.39
N ASP A 191 27.30 -11.03 0.00
CA ASP A 191 27.08 -11.57 1.35
C ASP A 191 27.12 -10.51 2.48
N THR A 192 27.03 -9.22 2.14
CA THR A 192 26.94 -8.12 3.14
C THR A 192 25.57 -8.06 3.81
N VAL A 193 24.55 -8.49 3.08
CA VAL A 193 23.18 -8.70 3.56
C VAL A 193 22.72 -10.08 3.13
N GLN A 194 21.70 -10.63 3.79
CA GLN A 194 21.15 -11.95 3.42
C GLN A 194 20.44 -11.97 2.07
N ALA A 195 19.94 -10.82 1.59
CA ALA A 195 19.36 -10.74 0.27
C ALA A 195 20.41 -10.93 -0.84
N GLN A 196 19.99 -11.44 -1.99
CA GLN A 196 20.90 -11.71 -3.11
C GLN A 196 21.35 -10.41 -3.81
N GLN A 197 20.44 -9.44 -3.89
CA GLN A 197 20.68 -8.15 -4.52
C GLN A 197 20.18 -7.00 -3.65
N ILE A 198 20.73 -5.83 -3.89
CA ILE A 198 20.33 -4.57 -3.26
C ILE A 198 19.96 -3.59 -4.36
N LEU A 199 18.75 -3.04 -4.29
CA LEU A 199 18.27 -2.00 -5.17
C LEU A 199 18.31 -0.65 -4.45
N PHE A 200 19.20 0.23 -4.88
CA PHE A 200 19.17 1.64 -4.48
C PHE A 200 18.27 2.42 -5.43
N ILE A 201 17.29 3.13 -4.90
CA ILE A 201 16.39 4.02 -5.65
C ILE A 201 16.71 5.47 -5.29
N GLY A 202 17.04 6.27 -6.30
CA GLY A 202 17.35 7.67 -6.13
C GLY A 202 16.08 8.48 -5.90
N THR A 203 16.03 9.21 -4.79
CA THR A 203 14.94 10.16 -4.50
C THR A 203 15.49 11.58 -4.43
N THR A 204 14.58 12.54 -4.31
CA THR A 204 14.92 13.91 -3.92
C THR A 204 15.69 13.93 -2.60
N GLU A 205 16.30 15.07 -2.31
CA GLU A 205 16.94 15.33 -1.04
C GLU A 205 15.97 15.12 0.13
N LEU A 206 16.52 14.71 1.27
CA LEU A 206 15.73 14.37 2.47
C LEU A 206 14.77 15.45 2.93
N GLN A 207 15.15 16.71 2.78
CA GLN A 207 14.37 17.86 3.24
C GLN A 207 13.09 18.04 2.41
N SER A 208 13.09 17.52 1.19
CA SER A 208 11.97 17.58 0.26
C SER A 208 11.16 16.28 0.25
N LEU A 209 11.46 15.31 1.13
CA LEU A 209 10.75 14.04 1.16
C LEU A 209 9.42 14.19 1.92
N ASP A 210 8.33 14.03 1.19
CA ASP A 210 6.96 14.06 1.68
C ASP A 210 6.23 12.73 1.42
N TYR A 211 4.93 12.68 1.71
CA TYR A 211 4.11 11.49 1.56
C TYR A 211 3.96 11.04 0.09
N GLU A 212 3.89 11.97 -0.86
CA GLU A 212 3.82 11.64 -2.29
C GLU A 212 5.13 11.03 -2.78
N GLN A 213 6.29 11.52 -2.32
CA GLN A 213 7.56 10.84 -2.67
C GLN A 213 7.69 9.46 -2.01
N ILE A 214 7.08 9.23 -0.84
CA ILE A 214 7.01 7.88 -0.24
C ILE A 214 6.14 6.95 -1.09
N ARG A 215 5.00 7.44 -1.59
CA ARG A 215 4.14 6.69 -2.52
C ARG A 215 4.87 6.38 -3.82
N GLN A 216 5.52 7.37 -4.41
CA GLN A 216 6.32 7.18 -5.63
C GLN A 216 7.48 6.20 -5.40
N LEU A 217 8.13 6.21 -4.23
CA LEU A 217 9.16 5.24 -3.90
C LEU A 217 8.62 3.80 -3.88
N GLY A 218 7.44 3.59 -3.29
CA GLY A 218 6.77 2.28 -3.29
C GLY A 218 6.45 1.78 -4.69
N GLU A 219 5.87 2.65 -5.53
CA GLU A 219 5.56 2.34 -6.94
C GLU A 219 6.83 2.04 -7.74
N ASN A 220 7.83 2.93 -7.65
CA ASN A 220 9.09 2.81 -8.38
C ASN A 220 9.86 1.56 -7.98
N ALA A 221 9.77 1.10 -6.73
CA ALA A 221 10.42 -0.13 -6.30
C ALA A 221 9.95 -1.34 -7.09
N LEU A 222 8.63 -1.51 -7.24
CA LEU A 222 8.07 -2.61 -8.01
C LEU A 222 8.27 -2.43 -9.51
N ALA A 223 8.05 -1.21 -10.03
CA ALA A 223 8.21 -0.92 -11.46
C ALA A 223 9.66 -1.14 -11.93
N THR A 224 10.63 -0.70 -11.13
CA THR A 224 12.06 -0.89 -11.42
C THR A 224 12.43 -2.37 -11.44
N LEU A 225 11.95 -3.15 -10.46
CA LEU A 225 12.24 -4.58 -10.42
C LEU A 225 11.59 -5.35 -11.56
N ALA A 226 10.40 -4.92 -12.02
CA ALA A 226 9.75 -5.53 -13.18
C ALA A 226 10.65 -5.53 -14.43
N GLU A 227 11.47 -4.49 -14.59
CA GLU A 227 12.40 -4.34 -15.71
C GLU A 227 13.79 -4.90 -15.40
N ALA A 228 14.34 -4.59 -14.21
CA ALA A 228 15.74 -4.84 -13.88
C ALA A 228 16.01 -6.24 -13.30
N ALA A 229 15.02 -6.85 -12.64
CA ALA A 229 15.11 -8.17 -11.99
C ALA A 229 13.74 -8.89 -12.02
N PRO A 230 13.19 -9.21 -13.21
CA PRO A 230 11.83 -9.76 -13.38
C PRO A 230 11.61 -11.13 -12.70
N GLU A 231 12.69 -11.82 -12.35
CA GLU A 231 12.70 -13.06 -11.58
C GLU A 231 12.46 -12.89 -10.09
N THR A 232 12.46 -11.65 -9.57
CA THR A 232 12.24 -11.35 -8.15
C THR A 232 10.92 -11.95 -7.67
N ARG A 233 10.97 -12.78 -6.63
CA ARG A 233 9.83 -13.38 -5.96
C ARG A 233 9.55 -12.72 -4.62
N HIS A 234 10.59 -12.26 -3.93
CA HIS A 234 10.49 -11.64 -2.62
C HIS A 234 11.30 -10.34 -2.53
N LEU A 235 10.59 -9.23 -2.38
CA LEU A 235 11.16 -7.93 -2.06
C LEU A 235 11.01 -7.63 -0.56
N ALA A 236 12.07 -7.09 0.05
CA ALA A 236 12.05 -6.54 1.40
C ALA A 236 12.46 -5.06 1.42
N MET A 237 11.82 -4.25 2.25
CA MET A 237 12.22 -2.86 2.50
C MET A 237 11.77 -2.40 3.89
N THR A 238 12.30 -1.28 4.38
CA THR A 238 11.81 -0.67 5.63
C THR A 238 10.67 0.29 5.36
N ILE A 239 10.01 0.76 6.43
CA ILE A 239 9.13 1.92 6.35
C ILE A 239 9.95 3.20 6.11
N HIS A 240 9.52 4.02 5.16
CA HIS A 240 10.17 5.28 4.83
C HIS A 240 9.32 6.45 5.33
N GLY A 241 9.96 7.49 5.87
CA GLY A 241 9.26 8.67 6.40
C GLY A 241 9.47 8.92 7.90
N PRO A 242 9.22 7.94 8.79
CA PRO A 242 9.29 8.15 10.24
C PRO A 242 10.64 8.69 10.72
N GLY A 243 11.75 8.16 10.19
CA GLY A 243 13.10 8.65 10.51
C GLY A 243 13.39 10.10 10.11
N PHE A 244 12.48 10.74 9.37
CA PHE A 244 12.57 12.14 8.89
C PHE A 244 11.48 13.03 9.49
N GLY A 245 10.78 12.52 10.50
CA GLY A 245 9.76 13.27 11.23
C GLY A 245 8.34 13.13 10.70
N LEU A 246 8.12 12.35 9.65
CA LEU A 246 6.76 12.15 9.12
C LEU A 246 5.95 11.23 10.02
N ASP A 247 4.63 11.45 10.03
CA ASP A 247 3.69 10.55 10.68
C ASP A 247 3.84 9.13 10.16
N GLU A 248 4.01 8.19 11.08
CA GLU A 248 4.32 6.81 10.75
C GLU A 248 3.17 6.05 10.13
N SER A 249 1.96 6.18 10.69
CA SER A 249 0.78 5.51 10.17
C SER A 249 0.47 6.00 8.76
N GLU A 250 0.60 7.31 8.54
CA GLU A 250 0.38 7.90 7.23
C GLU A 250 1.50 7.55 6.23
N SER A 251 2.75 7.49 6.68
CA SER A 251 3.88 7.03 5.86
C SER A 251 3.67 5.59 5.37
N LEU A 252 3.24 4.68 6.26
CA LEU A 252 2.93 3.30 5.90
C LEU A 252 1.82 3.25 4.83
N ARG A 253 0.73 4.01 5.02
CA ARG A 253 -0.40 4.05 4.08
C ARG A 253 0.04 4.51 2.69
N TYR A 254 0.82 5.57 2.61
CA TYR A 254 1.32 6.09 1.33
C TYR A 254 2.30 5.13 0.66
N GLN A 255 3.19 4.48 1.42
CA GLN A 255 4.09 3.48 0.87
C GLN A 255 3.32 2.27 0.31
N ILE A 256 2.31 1.79 1.03
CA ILE A 256 1.40 0.72 0.57
C ILE A 256 0.60 1.17 -0.66
N ALA A 257 0.09 2.40 -0.68
CA ALA A 257 -0.60 2.95 -1.84
C ALA A 257 0.28 2.88 -3.10
N GLY A 258 1.56 3.21 -2.98
CA GLY A 258 2.54 3.09 -4.06
C GLY A 258 2.69 1.66 -4.58
N PHE A 259 2.76 0.67 -3.68
CA PHE A 259 2.76 -0.74 -4.10
C PHE A 259 1.48 -1.10 -4.84
N LEU A 260 0.33 -0.66 -4.34
CA LEU A 260 -0.97 -0.96 -4.93
C LEU A 260 -1.15 -0.33 -6.31
N ASP A 261 -0.62 0.88 -6.53
CA ASP A 261 -0.58 1.55 -7.83
C ASP A 261 0.23 0.73 -8.85
N ALA A 262 1.44 0.30 -8.48
CA ALA A 262 2.28 -0.54 -9.34
C ALA A 262 1.61 -1.90 -9.63
N LEU A 263 1.01 -2.54 -8.61
CA LEU A 263 0.25 -3.78 -8.79
C LEU A 263 -0.95 -3.58 -9.72
N HIS A 264 -1.67 -2.46 -9.58
CA HIS A 264 -2.83 -2.13 -10.41
C HIS A 264 -2.44 -1.95 -11.89
N ASN A 265 -1.34 -1.23 -12.11
CA ASN A 265 -0.81 -0.91 -13.43
C ASN A 265 -0.07 -2.08 -14.09
N GLY A 266 0.11 -3.20 -13.38
CA GLY A 266 0.87 -4.34 -13.89
C GLY A 266 2.39 -4.08 -13.97
N GLN A 267 2.88 -3.09 -13.23
CA GLN A 267 4.28 -2.66 -13.19
C GLN A 267 5.00 -3.31 -12.02
N TYR A 268 5.08 -4.65 -12.01
CA TYR A 268 5.76 -5.42 -10.97
C TYR A 268 6.34 -6.72 -11.56
N PRO A 269 7.34 -7.36 -10.90
CA PRO A 269 7.92 -8.61 -11.39
C PRO A 269 6.86 -9.71 -11.56
N ALA A 270 6.87 -10.39 -12.70
CA ALA A 270 5.86 -11.42 -13.01
C ALA A 270 5.90 -12.63 -12.05
N GLN A 271 7.02 -12.82 -11.35
CA GLN A 271 7.20 -13.88 -10.35
C GLN A 271 7.02 -13.41 -8.91
N LEU A 272 6.67 -12.13 -8.69
CA LEU A 272 6.52 -11.57 -7.35
C LEU A 272 5.46 -12.36 -6.56
N GLU A 273 5.86 -12.84 -5.40
CA GLU A 273 5.02 -13.59 -4.46
C GLU A 273 4.88 -12.83 -3.14
N ARG A 274 5.88 -12.04 -2.73
CA ARG A 274 5.88 -11.34 -1.44
C ARG A 274 6.57 -9.99 -1.47
N ILE A 275 5.98 -9.04 -0.74
CA ILE A 275 6.51 -7.74 -0.35
C ILE A 275 6.57 -7.74 1.19
N SER A 276 7.74 -7.54 1.77
CA SER A 276 7.91 -7.48 3.23
C SER A 276 8.42 -6.11 3.67
N ILE A 277 7.64 -5.46 4.54
CA ILE A 277 8.09 -4.30 5.30
C ILE A 277 8.74 -4.80 6.58
N ILE A 278 10.02 -4.50 6.76
CA ILE A 278 10.82 -4.95 7.91
C ILE A 278 10.93 -3.82 8.92
N GLU A 279 10.52 -4.11 10.15
CA GLU A 279 10.54 -3.18 11.27
C GLU A 279 11.47 -3.69 12.38
N PHE A 280 12.41 -2.85 12.80
CA PHE A 280 13.40 -3.21 13.81
C PHE A 280 12.86 -3.10 15.25
N ARG A 281 11.86 -2.25 15.50
CA ARG A 281 11.28 -2.03 16.84
C ARG A 281 9.97 -2.78 16.99
N GLU A 282 9.90 -3.70 17.95
CA GLU A 282 8.74 -4.56 18.20
C GLU A 282 7.45 -3.79 18.60
N SER A 283 7.60 -2.73 19.39
CA SER A 283 6.50 -1.82 19.76
C SER A 283 5.90 -1.13 18.53
N ARG A 284 6.77 -0.60 17.67
CA ARG A 284 6.40 0.02 16.41
C ARG A 284 5.73 -0.97 15.47
N LEU A 285 6.25 -2.19 15.37
CA LEU A 285 5.62 -3.26 14.59
C LEU A 285 4.17 -3.48 15.00
N THR A 286 3.91 -3.60 16.31
CA THR A 286 2.55 -3.86 16.82
C THR A 286 1.58 -2.75 16.38
N HIS A 287 2.03 -1.50 16.41
CA HIS A 287 1.27 -0.35 15.94
C HIS A 287 1.04 -0.39 14.43
N LEU A 288 2.09 -0.61 13.63
CA LEU A 288 2.00 -0.73 12.17
C LEU A 288 1.06 -1.86 11.73
N GLN A 289 1.05 -2.98 12.46
CA GLN A 289 0.13 -4.09 12.25
C GLN A 289 -1.33 -3.69 12.48
N ALA A 290 -1.62 -2.92 13.53
CA ALA A 290 -2.96 -2.37 13.74
C ALA A 290 -3.37 -1.38 12.62
N VAL A 291 -2.44 -0.57 12.13
CA VAL A 291 -2.69 0.37 11.02
C VAL A 291 -3.06 -0.38 9.74
N ILE A 292 -2.30 -1.42 9.37
CA ILE A 292 -2.58 -2.20 8.15
C ILE A 292 -3.87 -3.03 8.26
N GLU A 293 -4.24 -3.49 9.46
CA GLU A 293 -5.52 -4.16 9.70
C GLU A 293 -6.70 -3.26 9.41
N VAL A 294 -6.67 -2.03 9.93
CA VAL A 294 -7.71 -1.02 9.66
C VAL A 294 -7.70 -0.62 8.18
N LEU A 295 -6.52 -0.50 7.58
CA LEU A 295 -6.36 -0.08 6.19
C LEU A 295 -7.02 -1.04 5.20
N PHE A 296 -6.94 -2.34 5.45
CA PHE A 296 -7.53 -3.37 4.58
C PHE A 296 -8.87 -3.90 5.09
N ALA A 297 -9.40 -3.37 6.19
CA ALA A 297 -10.72 -3.71 6.68
C ALA A 297 -11.76 -3.49 5.57
N ASP A 298 -12.60 -4.50 5.34
CA ASP A 298 -13.68 -4.49 4.34
C ASP A 298 -13.24 -4.25 2.87
N THR A 299 -11.96 -4.42 2.55
CA THR A 299 -11.48 -4.33 1.17
C THR A 299 -11.65 -5.67 0.42
N PRO A 300 -12.24 -5.70 -0.79
CA PRO A 300 -12.48 -6.94 -1.52
C PRO A 300 -11.21 -7.56 -2.12
N TYR A 301 -10.09 -6.82 -2.12
CA TYR A 301 -8.84 -7.18 -2.77
C TYR A 301 -7.74 -7.60 -1.81
N ALA A 302 -7.96 -7.51 -0.50
CA ALA A 302 -7.01 -7.96 0.51
C ALA A 302 -7.65 -9.01 1.40
N LYS A 303 -6.90 -10.06 1.72
CA LYS A 303 -7.33 -11.11 2.64
C LYS A 303 -6.25 -11.33 3.69
N ALA A 304 -6.60 -11.28 4.96
CA ALA A 304 -5.65 -11.53 6.04
C ALA A 304 -4.97 -12.91 5.90
N LEU A 305 -3.66 -12.95 6.14
CA LEU A 305 -2.87 -14.18 6.14
C LEU A 305 -3.18 -15.00 7.41
N PRO A 306 -3.09 -16.35 7.35
CA PRO A 306 -3.43 -17.21 8.49
C PRO A 306 -2.56 -17.01 9.73
N ASP A 307 -1.34 -16.51 9.55
CA ASP A 307 -0.37 -16.24 10.62
C ASP A 307 -0.52 -14.84 11.24
N GLY A 308 -1.41 -14.00 10.71
CA GLY A 308 -1.62 -12.62 11.15
C GLY A 308 -0.49 -11.67 10.75
N ALA A 309 0.51 -12.10 9.98
CA ALA A 309 1.68 -11.28 9.65
C ALA A 309 1.44 -10.26 8.52
N GLY A 310 0.24 -10.27 7.91
CA GLY A 310 -0.09 -9.38 6.81
C GLY A 310 -1.30 -9.82 5.99
N PHE A 311 -1.32 -9.43 4.71
CA PHE A 311 -2.43 -9.60 3.80
C PHE A 311 -2.00 -10.19 2.46
N PHE A 312 -2.79 -11.10 1.93
CA PHE A 312 -2.72 -11.49 0.53
C PHE A 312 -3.47 -10.47 -0.31
N LEU A 313 -2.76 -9.80 -1.23
CA LEU A 313 -3.31 -8.80 -2.13
C LEU A 313 -3.60 -9.41 -3.50
N ASN A 314 -4.74 -9.06 -4.08
CA ASN A 314 -5.08 -9.40 -5.45
C ASN A 314 -4.83 -8.20 -6.38
N PRO A 315 -3.73 -8.19 -7.18
CA PRO A 315 -3.34 -7.10 -8.08
C PRO A 315 -4.45 -6.63 -9.03
N VAL A 316 -5.36 -7.53 -9.39
CA VAL A 316 -6.47 -7.26 -10.29
C VAL A 316 -7.46 -6.23 -9.74
N HIS A 317 -7.55 -6.12 -8.41
CA HIS A 317 -8.57 -5.35 -7.71
C HIS A 317 -8.01 -4.15 -6.92
N THR A 318 -6.71 -3.85 -7.03
CA THR A 318 -6.04 -2.76 -6.27
C THR A 318 -6.35 -1.34 -6.77
N GLY A 319 -7.17 -1.18 -7.82
CA GLY A 319 -7.52 0.12 -8.42
C GLY A 319 -8.31 1.08 -7.52
N ALA A 320 -8.57 0.71 -6.27
CA ALA A 320 -9.20 1.55 -5.25
C ALA A 320 -8.17 2.31 -4.38
N ALA A 321 -6.91 2.43 -4.80
CA ALA A 321 -5.87 3.17 -4.08
C ALA A 321 -6.26 4.63 -3.79
N GLU A 322 -7.06 5.27 -4.65
CA GLU A 322 -7.63 6.62 -4.40
C GLU A 322 -8.54 6.69 -3.16
N SER A 323 -9.09 5.57 -2.69
CA SER A 323 -9.93 5.52 -1.48
C SER A 323 -9.15 5.25 -0.18
N MET A 324 -7.85 4.95 -0.29
CA MET A 324 -7.01 4.56 0.85
C MET A 324 -6.26 5.73 1.49
N THR A 325 -6.20 6.87 0.80
CA THR A 325 -5.79 8.14 1.39
C THR A 325 -7.05 8.91 1.79
N ASP A 326 -6.98 9.63 2.91
CA ASP A 326 -8.10 10.48 3.33
C ASP A 326 -8.55 11.41 2.19
N SER A 327 -9.81 11.86 2.27
CA SER A 327 -10.37 12.84 1.31
C SER A 327 -9.55 14.14 1.16
N GLN A 328 -8.64 14.40 2.11
CA GLN A 328 -7.63 15.44 2.03
C GLN A 328 -6.23 14.81 1.88
N PRO A 329 -5.40 15.27 0.92
CA PRO A 329 -4.03 14.78 0.77
C PRO A 329 -3.23 15.07 2.04
N ALA A 330 -2.41 14.11 2.49
CA ALA A 330 -1.67 14.20 3.74
C ALA A 330 -0.81 15.47 3.85
N ASN A 331 -0.20 15.91 2.74
CA ASN A 331 0.58 17.16 2.65
C ASN A 331 -0.22 18.44 2.99
N THR A 332 -1.55 18.36 3.06
CA THR A 332 -2.43 19.49 3.41
C THR A 332 -3.05 19.36 4.80
N LYS A 333 -2.88 18.22 5.47
CA LYS A 333 -3.42 17.99 6.79
C LYS A 333 -2.64 18.80 7.84
N PRO A 334 -3.32 19.43 8.81
CA PRO A 334 -2.65 20.02 9.95
C PRO A 334 -1.88 18.94 10.74
N SER A 335 -0.70 19.29 11.26
CA SER A 335 0.14 18.38 12.03
C SER A 335 0.36 18.86 13.46
N VAL A 336 0.53 17.88 14.36
CA VAL A 336 1.11 18.04 15.67
C VAL A 336 2.56 17.57 15.60
N TYR A 337 3.48 18.38 16.11
CA TYR A 337 4.85 17.95 16.32
C TYR A 337 5.10 17.60 17.79
N VAL A 338 5.58 16.39 18.05
CA VAL A 338 5.79 15.87 19.40
C VAL A 338 7.26 15.99 19.79
N ILE A 339 7.51 16.68 20.90
CA ILE A 339 8.82 16.80 21.54
C ILE A 339 8.83 15.87 22.76
N MET A 340 9.47 14.71 22.62
CA MET A 340 9.70 13.78 23.71
C MET A 340 10.91 12.88 23.42
N SER A 341 11.53 12.36 24.47
CA SER A 341 12.51 11.28 24.36
C SER A 341 11.77 9.94 24.18
N LEU A 342 11.82 9.36 22.98
CA LEU A 342 11.27 8.03 22.74
C LEU A 342 12.23 6.94 23.24
N ASN A 343 11.71 6.06 24.08
CA ASN A 343 12.36 4.85 24.55
C ASN A 343 11.28 3.82 24.91
N ALA A 344 11.70 2.60 25.25
CA ALA A 344 10.77 1.51 25.58
C ALA A 344 9.75 1.84 26.70
N ALA A 345 10.03 2.81 27.58
CA ALA A 345 9.09 3.23 28.62
C ALA A 345 8.11 4.33 28.18
N THR A 346 8.41 5.07 27.12
CA THR A 346 7.62 6.21 26.63
C THR A 346 6.91 5.95 25.29
N GLU A 347 7.20 4.83 24.62
CA GLU A 347 6.55 4.44 23.36
C GLU A 347 5.02 4.27 23.49
N ASP A 348 4.55 3.56 24.53
CA ASP A 348 3.11 3.40 24.76
C ASP A 348 2.43 4.76 25.03
N LEU A 349 3.13 5.66 25.72
CA LEU A 349 2.65 7.02 25.97
C LEU A 349 2.50 7.79 24.65
N PHE A 350 3.47 7.64 23.74
CA PHE A 350 3.43 8.25 22.42
C PHE A 350 2.28 7.70 21.58
N TYR A 351 2.24 6.38 21.32
CA TYR A 351 1.26 5.79 20.40
C TYR A 351 -0.17 5.90 20.94
N TYR A 352 -0.41 5.44 22.16
CA TYR A 352 -1.76 5.36 22.73
C TYR A 352 -2.22 6.64 23.41
N GLY A 353 -1.30 7.45 23.93
CA GLY A 353 -1.63 8.70 24.61
C GLY A 353 -1.70 9.89 23.65
N ILE A 354 -0.70 10.06 22.80
CA ILE A 354 -0.50 11.27 22.00
C ILE A 354 -0.98 11.08 20.55
N GLN A 355 -0.40 10.12 19.82
CA GLN A 355 -0.65 9.93 18.39
C GLN A 355 -2.10 9.54 18.11
N GLN A 356 -2.64 8.55 18.82
CA GLN A 356 -4.04 8.15 18.66
C GLN A 356 -5.00 9.33 18.92
N THR A 357 -4.68 10.17 19.90
CA THR A 357 -5.46 11.39 20.18
C THR A 357 -5.34 12.39 19.05
N ALA A 358 -4.14 12.64 18.52
CA ALA A 358 -3.93 13.54 17.38
C ALA A 358 -4.68 13.06 16.13
N HIS A 359 -4.58 11.78 15.77
CA HIS A 359 -5.29 11.17 14.64
C HIS A 359 -6.81 11.26 14.80
N ALA A 360 -7.34 11.07 16.01
CA ALA A 360 -8.78 11.24 16.28
C ALA A 360 -9.27 12.69 16.04
N HIS A 361 -8.36 13.67 16.00
CA HIS A 361 -8.65 15.06 15.65
C HIS A 361 -8.28 15.40 14.19
N GLY A 362 -8.00 14.40 13.35
CA GLY A 362 -7.63 14.60 11.95
C GLY A 362 -6.25 15.25 11.77
N LEU A 363 -5.40 15.21 12.80
CA LEU A 363 -4.05 15.77 12.77
C LEU A 363 -3.05 14.67 12.44
N LEU A 364 -2.02 14.99 11.66
CA LEU A 364 -0.82 14.17 11.58
C LEU A 364 -0.01 14.27 12.89
N CYS A 365 0.72 13.23 13.27
CA CYS A 365 1.55 13.20 14.47
C CYS A 365 3.01 12.95 14.09
N GLU A 366 3.77 14.04 14.02
CA GLU A 366 5.16 14.08 13.57
C GLU A 366 6.13 14.08 14.75
N GLN A 367 7.24 13.35 14.65
CA GLN A 367 8.25 13.26 15.71
C GLN A 367 9.62 12.86 15.16
N ILE A 368 10.68 13.50 15.65
CA ILE A 368 12.07 13.17 15.31
C ILE A 368 12.82 12.82 16.58
N GLU A 369 13.56 11.71 16.56
CA GLU A 369 14.50 11.36 17.63
C GLU A 369 15.73 12.28 17.56
N ALA A 370 15.94 13.08 18.61
CA ALA A 370 16.99 14.10 18.68
C ALA A 370 18.29 13.59 19.33
N SER A 371 18.63 12.31 19.17
CA SER A 371 19.80 11.67 19.80
C SER A 371 21.14 12.23 19.25
N ASP A 372 21.20 12.50 17.95
CA ASP A 372 22.38 13.06 17.27
C ASP A 372 22.01 14.36 16.53
N LEU A 373 22.17 15.51 17.19
CA LEU A 373 21.91 16.85 16.66
C LEU A 373 22.93 17.28 15.59
N THR A 374 23.01 16.52 14.50
CA THR A 374 23.74 16.89 13.28
C THR A 374 23.07 18.08 12.59
N ASP A 375 23.78 18.77 11.71
CA ASP A 375 23.23 19.92 10.98
C ASP A 375 21.97 19.56 10.17
N ASP A 376 21.94 18.36 9.57
CA ASP A 376 20.78 17.86 8.81
C ASP A 376 19.58 17.57 9.73
N VAL A 377 19.80 16.95 10.89
CA VAL A 377 18.75 16.70 11.88
C VAL A 377 18.22 18.01 12.44
N ILE A 378 19.08 18.98 12.76
CA ILE A 378 18.67 20.30 13.22
C ILE A 378 17.79 21.00 12.17
N LEU A 379 18.16 20.91 10.89
CA LEU A 379 17.38 21.52 9.82
C LEU A 379 15.98 20.88 9.71
N GLN A 380 15.89 19.55 9.78
CA GLN A 380 14.63 18.82 9.78
C GLN A 380 13.75 19.18 10.99
N LEU A 381 14.34 19.19 12.20
CA LEU A 381 13.64 19.61 13.43
C LEU A 381 13.02 21.00 13.27
N ARG A 382 13.78 21.95 12.71
CA ARG A 382 13.29 23.32 12.49
C ARG A 382 12.15 23.36 11.48
N GLN A 383 12.25 22.62 10.39
CA GLN A 383 11.20 22.54 9.37
C GLN A 383 9.90 21.94 9.96
N ARG A 384 9.99 20.83 10.70
CA ARG A 384 8.84 20.18 11.33
C ARG A 384 8.17 21.06 12.38
N ILE A 385 8.95 21.66 13.28
CA ILE A 385 8.40 22.56 14.30
C ILE A 385 7.73 23.79 13.65
N GLU A 386 8.29 24.33 12.57
CA GLU A 386 7.69 25.47 11.86
C GLU A 386 6.43 25.12 11.08
N GLY A 387 6.38 23.92 10.50
CA GLY A 387 5.20 23.41 9.80
C GLY A 387 4.07 23.01 10.74
N ALA A 388 4.40 22.63 11.98
CA ALA A 388 3.43 22.18 12.97
C ALA A 388 2.35 23.24 13.26
N THR A 389 1.11 22.75 13.35
CA THR A 389 -0.04 23.54 13.80
C THR A 389 -0.01 23.68 15.32
N VAL A 390 0.35 22.60 16.02
CA VAL A 390 0.51 22.56 17.48
C VAL A 390 1.75 21.74 17.83
N VAL A 391 2.43 22.11 18.91
CA VAL A 391 3.51 21.33 19.50
C VAL A 391 3.02 20.67 20.78
N ILE A 392 3.28 19.38 20.97
CA ILE A 392 3.07 18.69 22.24
C ILE A 392 4.45 18.37 22.81
N ALA A 393 4.74 18.83 24.04
CA ALA A 393 6.04 18.59 24.67
C ALA A 393 5.88 17.85 26.00
N ASP A 394 6.50 16.68 26.11
CA ASP A 394 6.58 15.94 27.37
C ASP A 394 7.75 16.45 28.22
N LEU A 395 7.42 16.90 29.43
CA LEU A 395 8.35 17.47 30.39
C LEU A 395 8.69 16.54 31.54
N THR A 396 8.15 15.31 31.55
CA THR A 396 8.30 14.34 32.65
C THR A 396 9.76 14.13 33.04
N ASP A 397 10.58 13.74 32.07
CA ASP A 397 12.03 13.54 32.21
C ASP A 397 12.78 14.33 31.12
N ALA A 398 12.37 15.58 30.90
CA ALA A 398 12.86 16.38 29.77
C ALA A 398 14.38 16.61 29.80
N GLU A 399 15.02 16.23 28.70
CA GLU A 399 16.43 16.50 28.42
C GLU A 399 16.66 17.92 27.87
N PRO A 400 17.91 18.43 27.85
CA PRO A 400 18.22 19.75 27.29
C PRO A 400 17.71 19.96 25.86
N ALA A 401 17.74 18.92 25.01
CA ALA A 401 17.22 18.97 23.65
C ALA A 401 15.70 19.25 23.61
N THR A 402 14.94 18.74 24.59
CA THR A 402 13.50 18.99 24.72
C THR A 402 13.23 20.48 24.95
N TYR A 403 13.95 21.10 25.90
CA TYR A 403 13.81 22.53 26.17
C TYR A 403 14.28 23.41 25.01
N LEU A 404 15.31 22.97 24.26
CA LEU A 404 15.77 23.68 23.06
C LEU A 404 14.68 23.69 21.97
N GLN A 405 14.09 22.53 21.67
CA GLN A 405 13.00 22.42 20.70
C GLN A 405 11.77 23.22 21.14
N LEU A 406 11.40 23.14 22.42
CA LEU A 406 10.26 23.89 22.97
C LEU A 406 10.51 25.41 22.90
N GLY A 407 11.70 25.86 23.26
CA GLY A 407 12.10 27.25 23.14
C GLY A 407 12.07 27.73 21.68
N TYR A 408 12.49 26.89 20.74
CA TYR A 408 12.39 27.17 19.30
C TYR A 408 10.93 27.31 18.85
N ALA A 409 10.07 26.39 19.26
CA ALA A 409 8.64 26.42 18.97
C ALA A 409 7.99 27.73 19.45
N TRP A 410 8.26 28.14 20.70
CA TRP A 410 7.80 29.43 21.21
C TRP A 410 8.38 30.62 20.45
N GLY A 411 9.67 30.58 20.10
CA GLY A 411 10.31 31.60 19.26
C GLY A 411 9.65 31.73 17.88
N ARG A 412 9.13 30.62 17.33
CA ARG A 412 8.36 30.56 16.09
C ARG A 412 6.85 30.74 16.28
N LYS A 413 6.41 31.14 17.49
CA LYS A 413 5.01 31.37 17.87
C LYS A 413 4.10 30.17 17.63
N ARG A 414 4.64 28.96 17.75
CA ARG A 414 3.85 27.73 17.68
C ARG A 414 3.11 27.53 19.00
N PRO A 415 1.78 27.32 18.98
CA PRO A 415 1.02 26.90 20.14
C PRO A 415 1.62 25.61 20.72
N ALA A 416 1.78 25.55 22.05
CA ALA A 416 2.40 24.40 22.70
C ALA A 416 1.53 23.88 23.86
N ILE A 417 1.25 22.59 23.83
CA ILE A 417 0.63 21.84 24.92
C ILE A 417 1.76 21.16 25.68
N LEU A 418 1.95 21.55 26.94
CA LEU A 418 2.93 20.93 27.81
C LEU A 418 2.27 19.81 28.59
N ILE A 419 2.88 18.62 28.62
CA ILE A 419 2.42 17.48 29.40
C ILE A 419 3.52 17.05 30.39
N ALA A 420 3.14 16.52 31.54
CA ALA A 420 4.09 15.88 32.46
C ALA A 420 3.36 14.90 33.37
N HIS A 421 4.04 13.82 33.78
CA HIS A 421 3.54 12.93 34.82
C HIS A 421 3.32 13.73 36.12
N ASP A 422 2.32 13.36 36.92
CA ASP A 422 1.94 14.07 38.15
C ASP A 422 3.07 14.10 39.19
N GLN A 423 3.85 13.03 39.26
CA GLN A 423 5.03 12.88 40.11
C GLN A 423 6.26 13.66 39.61
N ALA A 424 6.23 14.23 38.39
CA ALA A 424 7.38 14.93 37.84
C ALA A 424 7.57 16.31 38.50
N GLY A 425 8.81 16.64 38.86
CA GLY A 425 9.20 17.91 39.50
C GLY A 425 9.17 19.16 38.61
N VAL A 426 8.35 19.17 37.56
CA VAL A 426 8.24 20.25 36.58
C VAL A 426 7.59 21.48 37.22
N GLN A 427 8.13 22.68 37.03
CA GLN A 427 7.57 23.92 37.56
C GLN A 427 6.67 24.67 36.56
N LEU A 428 6.78 24.35 35.28
CA LEU A 428 5.96 24.94 34.21
C LEU A 428 4.50 24.49 34.33
N ARG A 429 3.59 25.33 33.85
CA ARG A 429 2.16 24.98 33.73
C ARG A 429 2.02 23.95 32.61
N CYS A 430 1.66 22.72 32.97
CA CYS A 430 1.44 21.61 32.05
C CYS A 430 0.23 20.77 32.47
N LEU A 431 -0.31 20.00 31.55
CA LEU A 431 -1.31 18.96 31.80
C LEU A 431 -0.65 17.83 32.60
N ARG A 432 -1.19 17.55 33.78
CA ARG A 432 -0.67 16.54 34.70
C ARG A 432 -1.42 15.23 34.55
N TYR A 433 -0.74 14.22 34.04
CA TYR A 433 -1.33 12.90 33.84
C TYR A 433 -0.81 11.88 34.86
N THR A 434 -1.61 10.86 35.14
CA THR A 434 -1.31 9.75 36.07
C THR A 434 -1.31 8.39 35.38
N SER A 435 -1.80 8.35 34.14
CA SER A 435 -1.87 7.17 33.27
C SER A 435 -2.08 7.62 31.83
N ILE A 436 -1.83 6.72 30.87
CA ILE A 436 -2.02 6.98 29.43
C ILE A 436 -3.47 7.38 29.13
N LYS A 437 -4.46 6.67 29.71
CA LYS A 437 -5.89 6.99 29.55
C LYS A 437 -6.25 8.37 30.11
N HIS A 438 -5.63 8.78 31.21
CA HIS A 438 -5.82 10.11 31.76
C HIS A 438 -5.22 11.16 30.83
N LEU A 439 -4.02 10.92 30.30
CA LEU A 439 -3.40 11.78 29.30
C LEU A 439 -4.29 11.96 28.06
N GLU A 440 -4.83 10.86 27.51
CA GLU A 440 -5.75 10.89 26.36
C GLU A 440 -6.95 11.82 26.63
N THR A 441 -7.53 11.73 27.83
CA THR A 441 -8.67 12.57 28.22
C THR A 441 -8.28 14.06 28.28
N LEU A 442 -7.12 14.37 28.86
CA LEU A 442 -6.62 15.74 28.99
C LEU A 442 -6.27 16.34 27.62
N LEU A 443 -5.52 15.60 26.81
CA LEU A 443 -5.13 16.03 25.47
C LEU A 443 -6.33 16.23 24.56
N ARG A 444 -7.33 15.34 24.62
CA ARG A 444 -8.57 15.49 23.87
C ARG A 444 -9.28 16.80 24.21
N ALA A 445 -9.44 17.09 25.50
CA ALA A 445 -10.07 18.34 25.93
C ALA A 445 -9.30 19.60 25.47
N GLU A 446 -7.96 19.56 25.51
CA GLU A 446 -7.13 20.68 25.06
C GLU A 446 -7.18 20.87 23.54
N LEU A 447 -7.15 19.77 22.75
CA LEU A 447 -7.28 19.83 21.30
C LEU A 447 -8.70 20.28 20.87
N ASP A 448 -9.74 19.87 21.59
CA ASP A 448 -11.10 20.36 21.37
C ASP A 448 -11.21 21.88 21.59
N ASP A 449 -10.55 22.42 22.64
CA ASP A 449 -10.48 23.87 22.87
C ASP A 449 -9.71 24.59 21.75
N PHE A 450 -8.58 24.02 21.31
CA PHE A 450 -7.82 24.57 20.19
C PHE A 450 -8.64 24.62 18.89
N ARG A 451 -9.42 23.57 18.61
CA ARG A 451 -10.34 23.54 17.47
C ARG A 451 -11.44 24.60 17.60
N ALA A 452 -12.05 24.71 18.78
CA ALA A 452 -13.08 25.71 19.05
C ALA A 452 -12.57 27.15 18.86
N ASN A 453 -11.29 27.39 19.14
CA ASN A 453 -10.61 28.67 18.97
C ASN A 453 -9.99 28.89 17.57
N GLY A 454 -10.16 27.95 16.64
CA GLY A 454 -9.65 28.05 15.27
C GLY A 454 -8.13 27.92 15.15
N VAL A 455 -7.49 27.26 16.12
CA VAL A 455 -6.05 26.95 16.08
C VAL A 455 -5.77 25.74 15.20
N ILE A 456 -6.64 24.71 15.28
CA ILE A 456 -6.60 23.49 14.47
C ILE A 456 -7.87 23.30 13.65
#